data_AF-A0A4P8ZH62-F1
#
_entry.id   AF-A0A4P8ZH62-F1
#
_cell.length_a   1.000
_cell.length_b   1.000
_cell.length_c   1.000
_cell.angle_alpha   90.00
_cell.angle_beta   90.00
_cell.angle_gamma   90.00
#
_symmetry.space_group_name_H-M   'P 1'
#
loop_
_entity.id
_entity.type
_entity.pdbx_description
1 polymer ?
#
loop_
_entity_poly.entity_id
_entity_poly.type
_entity_poly.pdbx_seq_one_letter_code
_entity_poly.pdbx_strand_id
1 'polypeptide(L)'
;MAKVDLWVRGWRHRAVVVTNDIGGMTLLVTGLSRHLHHHRAGHATSAPTHQPPEIRQPTFGFTNPARWRVPPSPRFDVCSGRLRCVSYYNNADSLEIVVDRANASEENDVSQPIFGDTEVQALRAIGFTEWESKAYLTLLNEAPATGYGIAKRSGVARARIYEVLDSLVSKGAARVSNGKPQKFAPTAPKEFLKAQRRQTEESFSRADEILRNFGAREESGSVIWDLQGRSDIILRAQDIIGRASTRLLCEIWEAEADRLHRDLEDAAIRGVKVIVVAYGVVDFPFATVFPHPGTDEVTHGLGSRWLVVSADDREVVAGSVSGDAESRAAWTRHPGLVVPITELVRHDLYKLEMLNAHGDILEETFGPALATLRAKYRPLSW
;
A
#
# COMPACT_ATOMS: atom_id res chain seq x y z
N MET A 1 2.63 31.31 -16.53
CA MET A 1 3.78 31.13 -15.61
C MET A 1 4.89 30.42 -16.36
N ALA A 2 6.06 31.06 -16.50
CA ALA A 2 7.21 30.43 -17.16
C ALA A 2 8.21 29.96 -16.09
N LYS A 3 8.70 28.71 -16.20
CA LYS A 3 9.81 28.23 -15.38
C LYS A 3 11.12 28.58 -16.09
N VAL A 4 12.02 29.25 -15.39
CA VAL A 4 13.32 29.67 -15.94
C VAL A 4 14.41 29.13 -15.03
N ASP A 5 15.44 28.55 -15.64
CA ASP A 5 16.66 28.17 -14.92
C ASP A 5 17.59 29.38 -14.82
N LEU A 6 17.92 29.76 -13.59
CA LEU A 6 18.88 30.81 -13.28
C LEU A 6 20.19 30.17 -12.82
N TRP A 7 21.29 30.63 -13.38
CA TRP A 7 22.63 30.25 -12.98
C TRP A 7 23.25 31.37 -12.17
N VAL A 8 23.51 31.13 -10.89
CA VAL A 8 24.16 32.09 -9.99
C VAL A 8 25.36 31.40 -9.37
N ARG A 9 26.56 31.96 -9.57
CA ARG A 9 27.83 31.44 -9.03
C ARG A 9 28.06 29.93 -9.26
N GLY A 10 27.66 29.42 -10.43
CA GLY A 10 27.85 28.01 -10.79
C GLY A 10 26.78 27.04 -10.26
N TRP A 11 25.72 27.54 -9.62
CA TRP A 11 24.60 26.72 -9.12
C TRP A 11 23.33 26.98 -9.93
N ARG A 12 22.61 25.91 -10.27
CA ARG A 12 21.33 25.97 -11.00
C ARG A 12 20.18 26.13 -10.01
N HIS A 13 19.40 27.20 -10.19
CA HIS A 13 18.20 27.50 -9.42
C HIS A 13 16.99 27.52 -10.33
N ARG A 14 15.88 26.90 -9.92
CA ARG A 14 14.59 27.06 -10.61
C ARG A 14 13.87 28.28 -10.07
N ALA A 15 13.48 29.19 -10.96
CA ALA A 15 12.57 30.29 -10.63
C ALA A 15 11.26 30.13 -11.41
N VAL A 16 10.18 30.68 -10.84
CA VAL A 16 8.89 30.78 -11.52
C VAL A 16 8.61 32.26 -11.77
N VAL A 17 8.49 32.63 -13.04
CA VAL A 17 8.08 33.98 -13.43
C VAL A 17 6.56 34.01 -13.51
N VAL A 18 5.96 34.88 -12.70
CA VAL A 18 4.52 35.15 -12.69
C VAL A 18 4.28 36.54 -13.27
N THR A 19 3.49 36.60 -14.33
CA THR A 19 3.00 37.87 -14.89
C THR A 19 1.76 38.27 -14.11
N ASN A 20 1.68 39.51 -13.63
CA ASN A 20 0.44 40.05 -13.06
C ASN A 20 -0.28 40.88 -14.13
N ASP A 21 -1.62 40.94 -14.06
CA ASP A 21 -2.52 41.48 -15.11
C ASP A 21 -2.42 43.00 -15.38
N ILE A 22 -1.37 43.67 -14.87
CA ILE A 22 -1.08 45.09 -15.14
C ILE A 22 0.30 45.23 -15.83
N GLY A 23 0.67 44.28 -16.68
CA GLY A 23 1.83 44.38 -17.58
C GLY A 23 3.21 44.45 -16.92
N GLY A 24 3.31 44.29 -15.58
CA GLY A 24 4.56 44.25 -14.83
C GLY A 24 5.01 42.81 -14.56
N MET A 25 6.23 42.44 -14.97
CA MET A 25 6.84 41.17 -14.59
C MET A 25 7.41 41.26 -13.17
N THR A 26 6.98 40.35 -12.27
CA THR A 26 7.56 40.19 -10.93
C THR A 26 8.28 38.85 -10.85
N LEU A 27 9.55 38.86 -10.47
CA LEU A 27 10.36 37.64 -10.31
C LEU A 27 10.17 37.10 -8.88
N LEU A 28 9.50 35.95 -8.74
CA LEU A 28 9.37 35.25 -7.45
C LEU A 28 10.39 34.11 -7.40
N VAL A 29 11.37 34.24 -6.51
CA VAL A 29 12.35 33.17 -6.21
C VAL A 29 11.80 32.36 -5.04
N THR A 30 11.24 31.18 -5.31
CA THR A 30 10.74 30.29 -4.26
C THR A 30 11.81 29.26 -3.85
N GLY A 31 12.33 29.45 -2.62
CA GLY A 31 12.80 28.45 -1.63
C GLY A 31 13.63 27.23 -2.05
N LEU A 32 14.87 27.18 -1.54
CA LEU A 32 15.74 25.99 -1.50
C LEU A 32 15.09 24.82 -0.73
N SER A 33 15.15 23.60 -1.27
CA SER A 33 15.09 22.37 -0.47
C SER A 33 16.40 21.60 -0.64
N ARG A 34 17.14 21.41 0.47
CA ARG A 34 18.32 20.55 0.56
C ARG A 34 17.87 19.11 0.78
N HIS A 35 18.18 18.19 -0.14
CA HIS A 35 18.26 16.77 0.16
C HIS A 35 19.72 16.31 0.02
N LEU A 36 20.32 15.92 1.15
CA LEU A 36 21.61 15.24 1.24
C LEU A 36 21.37 13.74 1.09
N HIS A 37 21.98 13.10 0.08
CA HIS A 37 22.10 11.64 0.01
C HIS A 37 23.40 11.20 0.71
N HIS A 38 23.28 10.41 1.78
CA HIS A 38 24.41 9.68 2.36
C HIS A 38 24.55 8.31 1.68
N HIS A 39 25.67 8.11 0.98
CA HIS A 39 26.20 6.78 0.65
C HIS A 39 26.93 6.21 1.88
N ARG A 40 26.61 4.98 2.29
CA ARG A 40 27.39 4.18 3.26
C ARG A 40 28.01 2.99 2.55
N ALA A 41 29.33 2.86 2.64
CA ALA A 41 30.08 1.62 2.44
C ALA A 41 31.36 1.65 3.31
N GLY A 42 31.67 0.53 3.97
CA GLY A 42 33.05 0.15 4.33
C GLY A 42 33.62 0.49 5.73
N HIS A 43 33.40 -0.42 6.67
CA HIS A 43 34.33 -1.05 7.65
C HIS A 43 35.31 -0.27 8.58
N ALA A 44 35.21 -0.66 9.87
CA ALA A 44 36.24 -1.01 10.87
C ALA A 44 36.93 0.04 11.78
N THR A 45 36.52 0.00 13.07
CA THR A 45 37.28 0.00 14.36
C THR A 45 38.26 1.11 14.77
N SER A 46 37.89 1.88 15.82
CA SER A 46 38.54 1.99 17.18
C SER A 46 38.08 3.26 17.93
N ALA A 47 37.88 3.19 19.26
CA ALA A 47 37.28 4.22 20.16
C ALA A 47 38.34 5.16 20.81
N PRO A 48 38.06 6.09 21.78
CA PRO A 48 36.82 6.75 22.27
C PRO A 48 36.91 8.32 22.45
N THR A 49 35.79 8.92 22.91
CA THR A 49 35.63 10.20 23.68
C THR A 49 35.91 11.58 23.05
N HIS A 50 34.85 12.39 22.84
CA HIS A 50 34.64 13.73 23.44
C HIS A 50 33.29 14.35 22.97
N GLN A 51 32.51 14.90 23.91
CA GLN A 51 31.26 15.65 23.67
C GLN A 51 31.52 16.96 22.90
N PRO A 52 30.68 17.35 21.92
CA PRO A 52 30.72 18.69 21.32
C PRO A 52 29.78 19.69 22.02
N PRO A 53 30.15 20.98 22.15
CA PRO A 53 29.36 22.01 22.83
C PRO A 53 28.27 22.65 21.96
N GLU A 54 27.21 23.15 22.62
CA GLU A 54 26.09 23.92 22.09
C GLU A 54 26.50 25.24 21.40
N ILE A 55 25.85 25.59 20.28
CA ILE A 55 25.95 26.92 19.67
C ILE A 55 24.54 27.52 19.51
N ARG A 56 24.37 28.70 20.12
CA ARG A 56 23.16 29.52 20.24
C ARG A 56 22.76 30.21 18.92
N GLN A 57 21.45 30.34 18.71
CA GLN A 57 20.84 31.23 17.69
C GLN A 57 20.86 32.70 18.14
N PRO A 58 20.96 33.68 17.22
CA PRO A 58 20.53 35.05 17.49
C PRO A 58 19.18 35.35 16.82
N THR A 59 18.20 35.69 17.66
CA THR A 59 16.95 36.38 17.32
C THR A 59 17.19 37.87 17.12
N PHE A 60 16.61 38.49 16.09
CA PHE A 60 16.40 39.95 16.05
C PHE A 60 14.93 40.27 15.74
N GLY A 61 14.32 41.01 16.66
CA GLY A 61 12.93 41.46 16.61
C GLY A 61 12.76 42.90 16.08
N PHE A 62 11.60 43.07 15.47
CA PHE A 62 10.89 44.23 14.90
C PHE A 62 11.11 45.63 15.50
N THR A 63 10.85 46.69 14.71
CA THR A 63 9.78 47.71 15.01
C THR A 63 9.59 48.84 13.97
N ASN A 64 8.30 49.15 13.77
CA ASN A 64 7.61 50.40 13.37
C ASN A 64 7.45 50.83 11.88
N PRO A 65 6.20 51.11 11.41
CA PRO A 65 5.85 51.47 10.04
C PRO A 65 5.55 52.97 9.89
N ALA A 66 6.34 53.70 9.10
CA ALA A 66 5.95 54.94 8.41
C ALA A 66 7.14 55.46 7.61
N ARG A 67 6.88 55.93 6.38
CA ARG A 67 7.80 56.55 5.41
C ARG A 67 8.55 55.58 4.49
N TRP A 68 7.92 55.21 3.38
CA TRP A 68 8.64 55.04 2.12
C TRP A 68 7.87 55.75 1.00
N ARG A 69 8.46 56.82 0.47
CA ARG A 69 8.00 57.50 -0.74
C ARG A 69 8.20 56.56 -1.92
N VAL A 70 7.21 56.44 -2.78
CA VAL A 70 7.29 55.73 -4.07
C VAL A 70 8.29 56.48 -4.97
N PRO A 71 9.43 55.88 -5.39
CA PRO A 71 10.24 56.46 -6.46
C PRO A 71 9.54 56.22 -7.81
N PRO A 72 9.72 57.10 -8.82
CA PRO A 72 9.03 56.96 -10.09
C PRO A 72 9.48 55.67 -10.81
N SER A 73 8.52 54.98 -11.42
CA SER A 73 8.72 53.77 -12.23
C SER A 73 9.76 54.00 -13.34
N PRO A 74 10.66 53.03 -13.61
CA PRO A 74 11.61 53.14 -14.71
C PRO A 74 10.88 53.21 -16.06
N ARG A 75 11.26 54.16 -16.92
CA ARG A 75 10.82 54.23 -18.32
C ARG A 75 11.57 53.20 -19.14
N PHE A 76 10.85 52.35 -19.85
CA PHE A 76 11.41 51.45 -20.86
C PHE A 76 11.37 52.14 -22.22
N ASP A 77 12.52 52.28 -22.87
CA ASP A 77 12.61 52.76 -24.25
C ASP A 77 12.79 51.55 -25.19
N VAL A 78 11.81 51.30 -26.05
CA VAL A 78 11.80 50.14 -26.96
C VAL A 78 12.22 50.61 -28.35
N CYS A 79 13.52 50.79 -28.53
CA CYS A 79 14.13 50.85 -29.86
C CYS A 79 15.38 49.96 -29.84
N SER A 80 15.40 48.94 -30.72
CA SER A 80 16.48 47.95 -30.92
C SER A 80 16.59 46.77 -29.94
N GLY A 81 15.50 46.03 -29.67
CA GLY A 81 15.56 44.58 -29.34
C GLY A 81 16.48 44.09 -28.19
N ARG A 82 16.98 44.98 -27.33
CA ARG A 82 17.85 44.68 -26.19
C ARG A 82 17.24 45.33 -24.94
N LEU A 83 16.95 44.52 -23.91
CA LEU A 83 16.57 45.04 -22.60
C LEU A 83 17.84 45.35 -21.80
N ARG A 84 18.06 46.62 -21.44
CA ARG A 84 19.08 47.02 -20.46
C ARG A 84 18.41 47.30 -19.12
N CYS A 85 18.83 46.59 -18.08
CA CYS A 85 18.52 46.94 -16.70
C CYS A 85 19.76 47.56 -16.05
N VAL A 86 19.68 48.81 -15.59
CA VAL A 86 20.76 49.47 -14.84
C VAL A 86 20.31 49.55 -13.38
N SER A 87 21.06 48.90 -12.48
CA SER A 87 20.89 49.07 -11.03
C SER A 87 21.72 50.27 -10.56
N TYR A 88 21.09 51.24 -9.89
CA TYR A 88 21.77 52.35 -9.23
C TYR A 88 21.97 52.04 -7.75
N TYR A 89 22.95 51.21 -7.41
CA TYR A 89 23.58 51.22 -6.09
C TYR A 89 25.07 50.84 -6.23
N ASN A 90 25.90 51.61 -5.53
CA ASN A 90 27.34 51.77 -5.69
C ASN A 90 28.20 50.49 -5.86
N ASN A 91 29.19 50.65 -6.72
CA ASN A 91 30.50 49.97 -6.85
C ASN A 91 30.55 48.48 -7.24
N ALA A 92 31.07 48.30 -8.47
CA ALA A 92 31.70 47.14 -9.08
C ALA A 92 30.79 45.92 -9.43
N ASP A 93 30.87 45.54 -10.71
CA ASP A 93 30.24 44.39 -11.38
C ASP A 93 28.80 44.57 -11.91
N SER A 94 28.69 45.29 -13.03
CA SER A 94 27.51 45.29 -13.90
C SER A 94 27.39 43.95 -14.65
N LEU A 95 26.45 43.09 -14.24
CA LEU A 95 26.05 41.87 -14.94
C LEU A 95 25.25 42.22 -16.21
N GLU A 96 25.79 41.92 -17.38
CA GLU A 96 25.07 41.98 -18.66
C GLU A 96 24.24 40.70 -18.83
N ILE A 97 22.92 40.83 -18.92
CA ILE A 97 22.03 39.72 -19.29
C ILE A 97 21.79 39.80 -20.80
N VAL A 98 22.46 38.94 -21.56
CA VAL A 98 22.23 38.77 -23.00
C VAL A 98 21.17 37.68 -23.18
N VAL A 99 19.99 38.05 -23.69
CA VAL A 99 18.97 37.07 -24.12
C VAL A 99 19.21 36.81 -25.61
N ASP A 100 19.85 35.70 -25.93
CA ASP A 100 20.11 35.30 -27.31
C ASP A 100 18.84 34.65 -27.90
N ARG A 101 18.29 35.24 -28.98
CA ARG A 101 17.05 34.79 -29.65
C ARG A 101 17.29 33.62 -30.61
N ALA A 102 18.32 32.80 -30.37
CA ALA A 102 18.74 31.74 -31.30
C ALA A 102 18.26 30.33 -30.94
N ASN A 103 17.34 30.16 -29.98
CA ASN A 103 16.70 28.87 -29.70
C ASN A 103 15.21 29.03 -29.34
N ALA A 104 14.48 29.81 -30.13
CA ALA A 104 13.03 29.66 -30.20
C ALA A 104 12.73 28.38 -31.00
N SER A 105 12.92 27.21 -30.37
CA SER A 105 12.30 25.99 -30.86
C SER A 105 10.79 26.19 -30.75
N GLU A 106 10.11 26.12 -31.89
CA GLU A 106 8.66 26.09 -32.00
C GLU A 106 8.06 25.29 -30.83
N GLU A 107 7.33 25.99 -29.96
CA GLU A 107 6.47 25.39 -28.95
C GLU A 107 5.45 24.56 -29.70
N ASN A 108 5.77 23.27 -29.87
CA ASN A 108 4.83 22.28 -30.35
C ASN A 108 3.63 22.34 -29.41
N ASP A 109 2.46 22.56 -29.99
CA ASP A 109 1.14 22.29 -29.45
C ASP A 109 1.12 20.92 -28.76
N VAL A 110 1.47 20.87 -27.47
CA VAL A 110 1.34 19.69 -26.63
C VAL A 110 -0.13 19.62 -26.26
N SER A 111 -0.89 18.96 -27.12
CA SER A 111 -2.26 18.53 -26.84
C SER A 111 -2.25 17.83 -25.47
N GLN A 112 -3.08 18.29 -24.54
CA GLN A 112 -3.22 17.62 -23.23
C GLN A 112 -3.51 16.12 -23.43
N PRO A 113 -2.96 15.23 -22.59
CA PRO A 113 -3.23 13.81 -22.74
C PRO A 113 -4.75 13.57 -22.60
N ILE A 114 -5.30 12.79 -23.53
CA ILE A 114 -6.75 12.51 -23.66
C ILE A 114 -7.31 11.71 -22.47
N PHE A 115 -6.45 11.14 -21.62
CA PHE A 115 -6.83 10.17 -20.58
C PHE A 115 -6.47 10.68 -19.18
N GLY A 116 -7.33 10.38 -18.20
CA GLY A 116 -7.12 10.73 -16.80
C GLY A 116 -6.02 9.91 -16.12
N ASP A 117 -5.60 10.37 -14.94
CA ASP A 117 -4.61 9.67 -14.12
C ASP A 117 -5.09 8.28 -13.66
N THR A 118 -6.41 8.08 -13.59
CA THR A 118 -7.02 6.83 -13.10
C THR A 118 -6.79 5.67 -14.08
N GLU A 119 -6.96 5.92 -15.38
CA GLU A 119 -6.78 4.92 -16.44
C GLU A 119 -5.31 4.48 -16.54
N VAL A 120 -4.40 5.45 -16.42
CA VAL A 120 -2.96 5.17 -16.40
C VAL A 120 -2.59 4.37 -15.15
N GLN A 121 -3.12 4.70 -13.98
CA GLN A 121 -2.86 3.95 -12.74
C GLN A 121 -3.38 2.51 -12.81
N ALA A 122 -4.57 2.28 -13.40
CA ALA A 122 -5.14 0.95 -13.57
C ALA A 122 -4.26 0.06 -14.46
N LEU A 123 -3.73 0.60 -15.58
CA LEU A 123 -2.82 -0.14 -16.46
C LEU A 123 -1.45 -0.38 -15.82
N ARG A 124 -0.96 0.57 -15.01
CA ARG A 124 0.27 0.39 -14.24
C ARG A 124 0.16 -0.73 -13.21
N ALA A 125 -1.00 -0.90 -12.57
CA ALA A 125 -1.24 -1.98 -11.62
C ALA A 125 -1.14 -3.38 -12.26
N ILE A 126 -1.33 -3.49 -13.58
CA ILE A 126 -1.17 -4.75 -14.34
C ILE A 126 0.18 -4.86 -15.08
N GLY A 127 1.15 -4.02 -14.74
CA GLY A 127 2.54 -4.13 -15.23
C GLY A 127 2.88 -3.29 -16.47
N PHE A 128 2.09 -2.26 -16.78
CA PHE A 128 2.44 -1.28 -17.81
C PHE A 128 3.29 -0.17 -17.22
N THR A 129 4.18 0.40 -18.02
CA THR A 129 4.80 1.69 -17.71
C THR A 129 3.82 2.83 -17.99
N GLU A 130 4.13 4.03 -17.52
CA GLU A 130 3.35 5.23 -17.83
C GLU A 130 3.24 5.47 -19.34
N TRP A 131 4.34 5.28 -20.07
CA TRP A 131 4.39 5.49 -21.52
C TRP A 131 3.60 4.43 -22.28
N GLU A 132 3.72 3.17 -21.87
CA GLU A 132 2.92 2.07 -22.42
C GLU A 132 1.43 2.28 -22.19
N SER A 133 1.05 2.74 -21.00
CA SER A 133 -0.35 3.03 -20.66
C SER A 133 -0.91 4.10 -21.59
N LYS A 134 -0.19 5.22 -21.75
CA LYS A 134 -0.57 6.31 -22.66
C LYS A 134 -0.67 5.84 -24.12
N ALA A 135 0.33 5.11 -24.61
CA ALA A 135 0.33 4.61 -25.98
C ALA A 135 -0.78 3.58 -26.25
N TYR A 136 -1.05 2.68 -25.29
CA TYR A 136 -2.12 1.68 -25.40
C TYR A 136 -3.51 2.32 -25.38
N LEU A 137 -3.75 3.29 -24.50
CA LEU A 137 -5.01 4.06 -24.47
C LEU A 137 -5.22 4.84 -25.78
N THR A 138 -4.16 5.46 -26.32
CA THR A 138 -4.22 6.10 -27.64
C THR A 138 -4.56 5.10 -28.75
N LEU A 139 -4.00 3.89 -28.71
CA LEU A 139 -4.32 2.83 -29.67
C LEU A 139 -5.78 2.35 -29.57
N LEU A 140 -6.35 2.30 -28.35
CA LEU A 140 -7.77 1.97 -28.16
C LEU A 140 -8.70 3.02 -28.75
N ASN A 141 -8.29 4.30 -28.68
CA ASN A 141 -9.08 5.39 -29.25
C ASN A 141 -8.89 5.52 -30.77
N GLU A 142 -7.66 5.35 -31.26
CA GLU A 142 -7.30 5.57 -32.65
C GLU A 142 -6.39 4.46 -33.18
N ALA A 143 -7.02 3.46 -33.79
CA ALA A 143 -6.35 2.41 -34.53
C ALA A 143 -7.09 2.08 -35.84
N PRO A 144 -6.37 1.61 -36.88
CA PRO A 144 -4.92 1.40 -36.92
C PRO A 144 -4.14 2.71 -37.14
N ALA A 145 -3.03 2.91 -36.42
CA ALA A 145 -2.24 4.15 -36.47
C ALA A 145 -0.73 3.88 -36.64
N THR A 146 -0.01 4.80 -37.29
CA THR A 146 1.45 4.75 -37.37
C THR A 146 2.09 5.17 -36.05
N GLY A 147 3.33 4.77 -35.79
CA GLY A 147 4.06 5.20 -34.58
C GLY A 147 4.13 6.74 -34.45
N TYR A 148 4.28 7.45 -35.57
CA TYR A 148 4.22 8.91 -35.60
C TYR A 148 2.85 9.46 -35.16
N GLY A 149 1.76 8.87 -35.65
CA GLY A 149 0.40 9.27 -35.26
C GLY A 149 0.13 9.06 -33.77
N ILE A 150 0.65 7.96 -33.22
CA ILE A 150 0.50 7.63 -31.80
C ILE A 150 1.33 8.59 -30.93
N ALA A 151 2.58 8.89 -31.30
CA ALA A 151 3.41 9.84 -30.56
C ALA A 151 2.76 11.22 -30.46
N LYS A 152 2.13 11.70 -31.54
CA LYS A 152 1.48 13.01 -31.57
C LYS A 152 0.33 13.13 -30.55
N ARG A 153 -0.39 12.04 -30.28
CA ARG A 153 -1.61 12.06 -29.44
C ARG A 153 -1.43 11.49 -28.03
N SER A 154 -0.45 10.61 -27.85
CA SER A 154 -0.19 9.95 -26.56
C SER A 154 0.63 10.81 -25.59
N GLY A 155 1.26 11.89 -26.08
CA GLY A 155 2.24 12.66 -25.30
C GLY A 155 3.55 11.90 -25.06
N VAL A 156 3.73 10.74 -25.69
CA VAL A 156 4.99 9.98 -25.67
C VAL A 156 5.96 10.61 -26.68
N ALA A 157 7.20 10.88 -26.24
CA ALA A 157 8.22 11.46 -27.09
C ALA A 157 8.48 10.62 -28.36
N ARG A 158 8.63 11.27 -29.51
CA ARG A 158 8.87 10.60 -30.82
C ARG A 158 10.08 9.66 -30.81
N ALA A 159 11.12 10.00 -30.03
CA ALA A 159 12.31 9.17 -29.91
C ALA A 159 12.07 7.83 -29.18
N ARG A 160 10.97 7.70 -28.42
CA ARG A 160 10.65 6.51 -27.60
C ARG A 160 9.42 5.73 -28.06
N ILE A 161 8.61 6.28 -28.97
CA ILE A 161 7.32 5.68 -29.29
C ILE A 161 7.43 4.28 -29.89
N TYR A 162 8.44 4.04 -30.75
CA TYR A 162 8.61 2.72 -31.37
C TYR A 162 9.05 1.67 -30.36
N GLU A 163 9.96 2.01 -29.43
CA GLU A 163 10.33 1.15 -28.30
C GLU A 163 9.12 0.79 -27.44
N VAL A 164 8.26 1.77 -27.13
CA VAL A 164 7.03 1.55 -26.36
C VAL A 164 6.05 0.66 -27.12
N LEU A 165 5.88 0.87 -28.43
CA LEU A 165 4.99 0.06 -29.25
C LEU A 165 5.50 -1.37 -29.42
N ASP A 166 6.80 -1.57 -29.57
CA ASP A 166 7.42 -2.90 -29.62
C ASP A 166 7.27 -3.62 -28.28
N SER A 167 7.39 -2.90 -27.16
CA SER A 167 7.09 -3.45 -25.83
C SER A 167 5.62 -3.89 -25.74
N LEU A 168 4.68 -3.06 -26.19
CA LEU A 168 3.26 -3.42 -26.23
C LEU A 168 2.98 -4.64 -27.13
N VAL A 169 3.68 -4.76 -28.26
CA VAL A 169 3.57 -5.94 -29.14
C VAL A 169 4.15 -7.18 -28.46
N SER A 170 5.31 -7.09 -27.81
CA SER A 170 5.93 -8.23 -27.11
C SER A 170 5.10 -8.70 -25.90
N LYS A 171 4.41 -7.79 -25.22
CA LYS A 171 3.42 -8.10 -24.18
C LYS A 171 2.10 -8.64 -24.73
N GLY A 172 1.89 -8.65 -26.06
CA GLY A 172 0.64 -9.07 -26.70
C GLY A 172 -0.50 -8.06 -26.59
N ALA A 173 -0.23 -6.85 -26.08
CA ALA A 173 -1.19 -5.77 -25.95
C ALA A 173 -1.48 -5.06 -27.29
N ALA A 174 -0.54 -5.10 -28.24
CA ALA A 174 -0.70 -4.54 -29.57
C ALA A 174 -0.27 -5.52 -30.67
N ARG A 175 -0.68 -5.21 -31.90
CA ARG A 175 -0.31 -5.92 -33.14
C ARG A 175 0.24 -4.90 -34.13
N VAL A 176 1.22 -5.33 -34.92
CA VAL A 176 1.85 -4.52 -35.96
C VAL A 176 1.56 -5.11 -37.35
N SER A 177 1.30 -4.25 -38.34
CA SER A 177 1.10 -4.65 -39.73
C SER A 177 2.43 -4.87 -40.45
N ASN A 178 2.46 -5.77 -41.42
CA ASN A 178 3.64 -6.02 -42.27
C ASN A 178 3.85 -4.97 -43.40
N GLY A 179 3.00 -3.94 -43.50
CA GLY A 179 3.05 -2.91 -44.55
C GLY A 179 4.03 -1.76 -44.28
N LYS A 180 4.31 -0.96 -45.31
CA LYS A 180 5.05 0.31 -45.21
C LYS A 180 4.11 1.49 -45.51
N PRO A 181 3.87 2.43 -44.59
CA PRO A 181 4.39 2.46 -43.20
C PRO A 181 3.73 1.41 -42.30
N GLN A 182 4.46 0.97 -41.26
CA GLN A 182 3.91 0.08 -40.23
C GLN A 182 2.78 0.79 -39.47
N LYS A 183 1.67 0.08 -39.30
CA LYS A 183 0.54 0.49 -38.47
C LYS A 183 0.40 -0.46 -37.29
N PHE A 184 0.01 0.10 -36.16
CA PHE A 184 -0.24 -0.60 -34.91
C PHE A 184 -1.73 -0.55 -34.59
N ALA A 185 -2.23 -1.64 -34.01
CA ALA A 185 -3.59 -1.75 -33.51
C ALA A 185 -3.59 -2.49 -32.17
N PRO A 186 -4.46 -2.15 -31.23
CA PRO A 186 -4.53 -2.87 -29.97
C PRO A 186 -5.05 -4.30 -30.19
N THR A 187 -4.59 -5.23 -29.37
CA THR A 187 -5.31 -6.47 -29.11
C THR A 187 -6.56 -6.11 -28.32
N ALA A 188 -7.69 -6.80 -28.57
CA ALA A 188 -8.94 -6.48 -27.88
C ALA A 188 -8.72 -6.57 -26.36
N PRO A 189 -9.13 -5.56 -25.56
CA PRO A 189 -8.83 -5.53 -24.12
C PRO A 189 -9.26 -6.80 -23.38
N LYS A 190 -10.42 -7.36 -23.71
CA LYS A 190 -10.91 -8.60 -23.11
C LYS A 190 -9.99 -9.80 -23.42
N GLU A 191 -9.48 -9.89 -24.64
CA GLU A 191 -8.56 -10.96 -25.05
C GLU A 191 -7.20 -10.80 -24.37
N PHE A 192 -6.66 -9.58 -24.37
CA PHE A 192 -5.40 -9.25 -23.71
C PHE A 192 -5.45 -9.55 -22.21
N LEU A 193 -6.47 -9.06 -21.50
CA LEU A 193 -6.64 -9.30 -20.06
C LEU A 193 -6.85 -10.78 -19.74
N LYS A 194 -7.56 -11.52 -20.60
CA LYS A 194 -7.73 -12.98 -20.43
C LYS A 194 -6.40 -13.72 -20.58
N ALA A 195 -5.60 -13.36 -21.59
CA ALA A 195 -4.28 -13.94 -21.81
C ALA A 195 -3.33 -13.62 -20.65
N GLN A 196 -3.32 -12.37 -20.18
CA GLN A 196 -2.49 -11.95 -19.05
C GLN A 196 -2.85 -12.71 -17.77
N ARG A 197 -4.14 -12.80 -17.41
CA ARG A 197 -4.60 -13.56 -16.22
C ARG A 197 -4.13 -15.00 -16.28
N ARG A 198 -4.28 -15.65 -17.43
CA ARG A 198 -3.83 -17.03 -17.63
C ARG A 198 -2.31 -17.16 -17.45
N GLN A 199 -1.52 -16.28 -18.04
CA GLN A 199 -0.07 -16.33 -17.92
C GLN A 199 0.41 -16.08 -16.48
N THR A 200 -0.25 -15.18 -15.77
CA THR A 200 0.00 -14.95 -14.34
C THR A 200 -0.33 -16.18 -13.51
N GLU A 201 -1.48 -16.84 -13.76
CA GLU A 201 -1.86 -18.07 -13.07
C GLU A 201 -0.88 -19.22 -13.32
N GLU A 202 -0.44 -19.40 -14.56
CA GLU A 202 0.58 -20.39 -14.93
C GLU A 202 1.93 -20.09 -14.25
N SER A 203 2.28 -18.80 -14.11
CA SER A 203 3.49 -18.37 -13.41
C SER A 203 3.41 -18.63 -11.91
N PHE A 204 2.26 -18.37 -11.27
CA PHE A 204 2.03 -18.72 -9.87
C PHE A 204 2.07 -20.23 -9.64
N SER A 205 1.43 -21.01 -10.51
CA SER A 205 1.45 -22.48 -10.44
C SER A 205 2.87 -23.03 -10.51
N ARG A 206 3.69 -22.52 -11.45
CA ARG A 206 5.09 -22.91 -11.59
C ARG A 206 5.94 -22.47 -10.41
N ALA A 207 5.70 -21.27 -9.87
CA ALA A 207 6.39 -20.80 -8.68
C ALA A 207 6.05 -21.69 -7.47
N ASP A 208 4.78 -22.05 -7.28
CA ASP A 208 4.34 -22.96 -6.23
C ASP A 208 5.05 -24.32 -6.32
N GLU A 209 5.10 -24.92 -7.52
CA GLU A 209 5.80 -26.19 -7.76
C GLU A 209 7.29 -26.11 -7.37
N ILE A 210 7.98 -25.05 -7.78
CA ILE A 210 9.40 -24.85 -7.47
C ILE A 210 9.59 -24.63 -5.97
N LEU A 211 8.78 -23.76 -5.35
CA LEU A 211 8.94 -23.36 -3.95
C LEU A 211 8.60 -24.49 -2.98
N ARG A 212 7.67 -25.38 -3.31
CA ARG A 212 7.41 -26.61 -2.54
C ARG A 212 8.67 -27.46 -2.35
N ASN A 213 9.53 -27.54 -3.37
CA ASN A 213 10.79 -28.29 -3.29
C ASN A 213 11.83 -27.63 -2.35
N PHE A 214 11.69 -26.33 -2.07
CA PHE A 214 12.56 -25.62 -1.13
C PHE A 214 11.96 -25.53 0.29
N GLY A 215 10.62 -25.51 0.41
CA GLY A 215 9.90 -25.36 1.69
C GLY A 215 9.76 -26.63 2.52
N ALA A 216 10.18 -27.80 2.03
CA ALA A 216 10.06 -29.07 2.73
C ALA A 216 11.07 -29.29 3.88
N ARG A 217 11.76 -28.25 4.34
CA ARG A 217 12.33 -28.27 5.69
C ARG A 217 11.21 -27.86 6.64
N GLU A 218 10.61 -28.84 7.31
CA GLU A 218 9.75 -28.56 8.46
C GLU A 218 10.45 -27.53 9.34
N GLU A 219 9.90 -26.32 9.40
CA GLU A 219 10.29 -25.36 10.42
C GLU A 219 10.21 -26.09 11.74
N SER A 220 11.32 -26.13 12.47
CA SER A 220 11.41 -26.72 13.80
C SER A 220 10.13 -26.36 14.53
N GLY A 221 9.33 -27.36 14.89
CA GLY A 221 7.97 -27.19 15.42
C GLY A 221 7.89 -26.43 16.74
N SER A 222 8.94 -25.71 17.14
CA SER A 222 9.08 -24.96 18.37
C SER A 222 8.95 -23.43 18.19
N VAL A 223 8.76 -22.91 16.99
CA VAL A 223 8.64 -21.45 16.78
C VAL A 223 7.23 -20.97 17.11
N ILE A 224 7.15 -19.82 17.77
CA ILE A 224 5.92 -19.07 18.02
C ILE A 224 6.00 -17.81 17.18
N TRP A 225 5.02 -17.64 16.30
CA TRP A 225 4.94 -16.50 15.39
C TRP A 225 3.94 -15.49 15.92
N ASP A 226 4.42 -14.27 16.15
CA ASP A 226 3.59 -13.13 16.52
C ASP A 226 2.91 -12.58 15.26
N LEU A 227 1.57 -12.64 15.22
CA LEU A 227 0.75 -12.09 14.16
C LEU A 227 0.17 -10.75 14.63
N GLN A 228 0.35 -9.72 13.81
CA GLN A 228 -0.11 -8.36 14.11
C GLN A 228 -1.10 -7.93 13.03
N GLY A 229 -2.25 -7.44 13.47
CA GLY A 229 -3.30 -7.01 12.56
C GLY A 229 -4.33 -8.11 12.27
N ARG A 230 -5.62 -7.71 12.27
CA ARG A 230 -6.74 -8.63 12.04
C ARG A 230 -6.65 -9.38 10.70
N SER A 231 -6.14 -8.73 9.66
CA SER A 231 -5.98 -9.35 8.33
C SER A 231 -5.00 -10.52 8.34
N ASP A 232 -3.84 -10.36 8.96
CA ASP A 232 -2.80 -11.38 9.01
C ASP A 232 -3.24 -12.59 9.84
N ILE A 233 -3.96 -12.33 10.94
CA ILE A 233 -4.56 -13.36 11.78
C ILE A 233 -5.57 -14.21 10.99
N ILE A 234 -6.46 -13.55 10.24
CA ILE A 234 -7.47 -14.25 9.44
C ILE A 234 -6.81 -15.01 8.28
N LEU A 235 -5.85 -14.41 7.57
CA LEU A 235 -5.11 -15.12 6.51
C LEU A 235 -4.40 -16.37 7.05
N ARG A 236 -3.82 -16.29 8.26
CA ARG A 236 -3.21 -17.46 8.89
C ARG A 236 -4.24 -18.50 9.30
N ALA A 237 -5.38 -18.09 9.85
CA ALA A 237 -6.49 -18.99 10.17
C ALA A 237 -6.96 -19.75 8.91
N GLN A 238 -7.14 -19.05 7.79
CA GLN A 238 -7.51 -19.63 6.49
C GLN A 238 -6.47 -20.65 6.00
N ASP A 239 -5.18 -20.32 6.09
CA ASP A 239 -4.08 -21.25 5.74
C ASP A 239 -4.13 -22.55 6.58
N ILE A 240 -4.26 -22.46 7.90
CA ILE A 240 -4.30 -23.66 8.75
C ILE A 240 -5.58 -24.49 8.54
N ILE A 241 -6.72 -23.84 8.27
CA ILE A 241 -7.99 -24.50 7.92
C ILE A 241 -7.86 -25.22 6.56
N GLY A 242 -7.24 -24.57 5.58
CA GLY A 242 -6.99 -25.14 4.25
C GLY A 242 -6.11 -26.38 4.28
N ARG A 243 -5.18 -26.47 5.26
CA ARG A 243 -4.26 -27.61 5.42
C ARG A 243 -4.77 -28.70 6.36
N ALA A 244 -5.84 -28.46 7.12
CA ALA A 244 -6.38 -29.45 8.05
C ALA A 244 -6.88 -30.71 7.31
N SER A 245 -6.66 -31.86 7.95
CA SER A 245 -6.87 -33.19 7.36
C SER A 245 -7.78 -34.11 8.16
N THR A 246 -7.99 -33.83 9.46
CA THR A 246 -8.75 -34.69 10.38
C THR A 246 -9.81 -33.91 11.16
N ARG A 247 -9.43 -32.81 11.81
CA ARG A 247 -10.31 -32.06 12.72
C ARG A 247 -9.94 -30.59 12.81
N LEU A 248 -10.97 -29.75 12.93
CA LEU A 248 -10.89 -28.36 13.34
C LEU A 248 -11.70 -28.15 14.63
N LEU A 249 -11.05 -27.56 15.64
CA LEU A 249 -11.68 -27.05 16.85
C LEU A 249 -11.54 -25.53 16.88
N CYS A 250 -12.66 -24.81 16.87
CA CYS A 250 -12.65 -23.36 16.75
C CYS A 250 -13.43 -22.69 17.89
N GLU A 251 -12.92 -21.56 18.38
CA GLU A 251 -13.67 -20.55 19.15
C GLU A 251 -13.70 -19.28 18.32
N ILE A 252 -14.89 -18.88 17.86
CA ILE A 252 -15.04 -17.80 16.88
C ILE A 252 -16.23 -16.90 17.22
N TRP A 253 -16.06 -15.59 16.98
CA TRP A 253 -17.17 -14.63 16.99
C TRP A 253 -17.83 -14.56 15.62
N GLU A 254 -19.11 -14.20 15.59
CA GLU A 254 -19.92 -14.04 14.36
C GLU A 254 -19.20 -13.29 13.24
N ALA A 255 -18.58 -12.14 13.55
CA ALA A 255 -17.86 -11.33 12.56
C ALA A 255 -16.65 -12.03 11.91
N GLU A 256 -16.01 -12.95 12.62
CA GLU A 256 -14.89 -13.74 12.12
C GLU A 256 -15.38 -15.06 11.48
N ALA A 257 -16.49 -15.61 11.98
CA ALA A 257 -17.18 -16.76 11.40
C ALA A 257 -17.58 -16.50 9.94
N ASP A 258 -18.18 -15.34 9.64
CA ASP A 258 -18.54 -14.95 8.28
C ASP A 258 -17.33 -14.96 7.31
N ARG A 259 -16.17 -14.52 7.80
CA ARG A 259 -14.94 -14.45 7.00
C ARG A 259 -14.32 -15.83 6.75
N LEU A 260 -14.52 -16.77 7.66
CA LEU A 260 -13.97 -18.12 7.60
C LEU A 260 -14.97 -19.16 7.06
N HIS A 261 -16.22 -18.78 6.78
CA HIS A 261 -17.29 -19.69 6.38
C HIS A 261 -16.87 -20.60 5.22
N ARG A 262 -16.38 -20.01 4.10
CA ARG A 262 -16.01 -20.80 2.92
C ARG A 262 -14.85 -21.75 3.20
N ASP A 263 -13.84 -21.30 3.92
CA ASP A 263 -12.67 -22.13 4.24
C ASP A 263 -13.06 -23.33 5.13
N LEU A 264 -13.94 -23.11 6.11
CA LEU A 264 -14.46 -24.15 6.99
C LEU A 264 -15.40 -25.12 6.25
N GLU A 265 -16.25 -24.61 5.36
CA GLU A 265 -17.12 -25.40 4.49
C GLU A 265 -16.30 -26.29 3.56
N ASP A 266 -15.29 -25.73 2.90
CA ASP A 266 -14.36 -26.48 2.05
C ASP A 266 -13.62 -27.56 2.85
N ALA A 267 -13.26 -27.29 4.11
CA ALA A 267 -12.68 -28.31 4.99
C ALA A 267 -13.65 -29.45 5.31
N ALA A 268 -14.90 -29.12 5.64
CA ALA A 268 -15.95 -30.10 5.86
C ALA A 268 -16.21 -30.97 4.61
N ILE A 269 -16.22 -30.37 3.41
CA ILE A 269 -16.34 -31.08 2.12
C ILE A 269 -15.19 -32.07 1.91
N ARG A 270 -13.97 -31.74 2.38
CA ARG A 270 -12.82 -32.66 2.36
C ARG A 270 -12.91 -33.80 3.39
N GLY A 271 -13.95 -33.81 4.24
CA GLY A 271 -14.15 -34.81 5.29
C GLY A 271 -13.52 -34.44 6.64
N VAL A 272 -13.05 -33.21 6.82
CA VAL A 272 -12.51 -32.73 8.10
C VAL A 272 -13.67 -32.49 9.08
N LYS A 273 -13.56 -33.02 10.31
CA LYS A 273 -14.57 -32.77 11.34
C LYS A 273 -14.46 -31.34 11.88
N VAL A 274 -15.47 -30.50 11.65
CA VAL A 274 -15.51 -29.11 12.12
C VAL A 274 -16.39 -28.98 13.36
N ILE A 275 -15.80 -28.54 14.47
CA ILE A 275 -16.53 -28.22 15.72
C ILE A 275 -16.23 -26.78 16.11
N VAL A 276 -17.28 -26.02 16.39
CA VAL A 276 -17.20 -24.58 16.63
C VAL A 276 -17.90 -24.24 17.93
N VAL A 277 -17.20 -23.55 18.83
CA VAL A 277 -17.81 -22.76 19.90
C VAL A 277 -18.03 -21.35 19.35
N ALA A 278 -19.30 -20.94 19.28
CA ALA A 278 -19.71 -19.72 18.61
C ALA A 278 -20.10 -18.62 19.60
N TYR A 279 -19.53 -17.44 19.41
CA TYR A 279 -19.87 -16.23 20.14
C TYR A 279 -20.73 -15.33 19.24
N GLY A 280 -22.04 -15.33 19.47
CA GLY A 280 -23.03 -14.66 18.60
C GLY A 280 -23.88 -15.66 17.83
N VAL A 281 -24.52 -15.21 16.75
CA VAL A 281 -25.38 -16.08 15.91
C VAL A 281 -24.54 -16.61 14.75
N VAL A 282 -24.18 -17.89 14.80
CA VAL A 282 -23.40 -18.56 13.75
C VAL A 282 -24.18 -19.77 13.25
N ASP A 283 -24.50 -19.77 11.96
CA ASP A 283 -25.17 -20.89 11.28
C ASP A 283 -24.22 -21.56 10.29
N PHE A 284 -23.65 -22.69 10.70
CA PHE A 284 -22.80 -23.53 9.86
C PHE A 284 -23.42 -24.93 9.74
N PRO A 285 -24.23 -25.19 8.69
CA PRO A 285 -24.90 -26.48 8.52
C PRO A 285 -23.93 -27.65 8.30
N PHE A 286 -22.68 -27.36 7.96
CA PHE A 286 -21.60 -28.33 7.74
C PHE A 286 -20.77 -28.63 9.01
N ALA A 287 -21.05 -27.97 10.14
CA ALA A 287 -20.26 -28.08 11.37
C ALA A 287 -21.14 -28.43 12.58
N THR A 288 -20.51 -28.93 13.65
CA THR A 288 -21.15 -29.00 14.98
C THR A 288 -20.92 -27.67 15.70
N VAL A 289 -21.98 -26.87 15.86
CA VAL A 289 -21.90 -25.53 16.46
C VAL A 289 -22.47 -25.54 17.87
N PHE A 290 -21.70 -25.05 18.82
CA PHE A 290 -22.08 -24.86 20.22
C PHE A 290 -22.14 -23.36 20.52
N PRO A 291 -23.34 -22.75 20.67
CA PRO A 291 -23.45 -21.34 21.01
C PRO A 291 -22.96 -21.12 22.47
N HIS A 292 -22.07 -20.16 22.67
CA HIS A 292 -21.55 -19.82 23.98
C HIS A 292 -22.48 -18.80 24.69
N PRO A 293 -23.01 -19.09 25.89
CA PRO A 293 -23.86 -18.15 26.62
C PRO A 293 -23.02 -16.99 27.19
N GLY A 294 -23.57 -15.77 27.13
CA GLY A 294 -22.95 -14.57 27.70
C GLY A 294 -21.87 -13.94 26.83
N THR A 295 -22.09 -13.87 25.51
CA THR A 295 -21.19 -13.24 24.52
C THR A 295 -20.70 -11.86 24.95
N ASP A 296 -21.60 -11.04 25.47
CA ASP A 296 -21.29 -9.69 25.93
C ASP A 296 -20.42 -9.72 27.18
N GLU A 297 -20.71 -10.57 28.16
CA GLU A 297 -19.91 -10.69 29.39
C GLU A 297 -18.50 -11.21 29.14
N VAL A 298 -18.34 -12.15 28.19
CA VAL A 298 -17.03 -12.67 27.79
C VAL A 298 -16.24 -11.58 27.06
N THR A 299 -16.87 -10.88 26.13
CA THR A 299 -16.22 -9.78 25.40
C THR A 299 -15.80 -8.64 26.34
N HIS A 300 -16.67 -8.26 27.29
CA HIS A 300 -16.35 -7.26 28.32
C HIS A 300 -15.29 -7.78 29.31
N GLY A 301 -15.29 -9.07 29.63
CA GLY A 301 -14.34 -9.72 30.55
C GLY A 301 -12.98 -10.07 29.95
N LEU A 302 -12.82 -9.98 28.63
CA LEU A 302 -11.54 -10.13 27.93
C LEU A 302 -11.07 -8.83 27.27
N GLY A 303 -11.93 -7.78 27.28
CA GLY A 303 -11.69 -6.51 26.58
C GLY A 303 -11.53 -6.65 25.06
N SER A 304 -11.80 -7.83 24.51
CA SER A 304 -11.51 -8.16 23.10
C SER A 304 -12.32 -9.37 22.61
N ARG A 305 -12.49 -9.48 21.28
CA ARG A 305 -12.96 -10.71 20.64
C ARG A 305 -11.76 -11.62 20.45
N TRP A 306 -11.80 -12.83 20.98
CA TRP A 306 -10.75 -13.81 20.80
C TRP A 306 -11.02 -14.68 19.56
N LEU A 307 -9.98 -15.26 18.98
CA LEU A 307 -10.09 -16.25 17.94
C LEU A 307 -9.16 -17.39 18.32
N VAL A 308 -9.69 -18.61 18.38
CA VAL A 308 -8.88 -19.83 18.46
C VAL A 308 -9.26 -20.73 17.30
N VAL A 309 -8.27 -21.20 16.56
CA VAL A 309 -8.42 -22.24 15.55
C VAL A 309 -7.33 -23.27 15.80
N SER A 310 -7.72 -24.49 16.18
CA SER A 310 -6.84 -25.64 16.33
C SER A 310 -7.10 -26.64 15.20
N ALA A 311 -6.06 -26.95 14.44
CA ALA A 311 -6.08 -27.89 13.33
C ALA A 311 -5.31 -29.16 13.68
N ASP A 312 -5.99 -30.30 13.54
CA ASP A 312 -5.45 -31.66 13.71
C ASP A 312 -4.72 -31.91 15.04
N ASP A 313 -5.04 -31.11 16.08
CA ASP A 313 -4.35 -31.08 17.38
C ASP A 313 -2.82 -30.86 17.28
N ARG A 314 -2.35 -30.23 16.19
CA ARG A 314 -0.93 -30.05 15.87
C ARG A 314 -0.52 -28.60 15.58
N GLU A 315 -1.49 -27.75 15.30
CA GLU A 315 -1.24 -26.37 14.89
C GLU A 315 -2.38 -25.48 15.38
N VAL A 316 -2.03 -24.32 15.95
CA VAL A 316 -3.00 -23.38 16.50
C VAL A 316 -2.74 -21.95 16.05
N VAL A 317 -3.81 -21.21 15.86
CA VAL A 317 -3.83 -19.74 15.85
C VAL A 317 -4.69 -19.30 17.01
N ALA A 318 -4.17 -18.48 17.92
CA ALA A 318 -4.90 -18.02 19.10
C ALA A 318 -4.58 -16.56 19.46
N GLY A 319 -5.59 -15.71 19.63
CA GLY A 319 -5.41 -14.35 20.14
C GLY A 319 -6.58 -13.41 19.88
N SER A 320 -6.35 -12.11 20.04
CA SER A 320 -7.37 -11.06 19.91
C SER A 320 -7.50 -10.57 18.47
N VAL A 321 -8.74 -10.48 17.99
CA VAL A 321 -9.13 -10.02 16.64
C VAL A 321 -9.95 -8.73 16.66
N SER A 322 -10.12 -8.10 17.83
CA SER A 322 -10.73 -6.78 17.95
C SER A 322 -9.69 -5.66 17.79
N GLY A 323 -10.07 -4.55 17.16
CA GLY A 323 -9.25 -3.33 17.12
C GLY A 323 -8.32 -3.15 15.92
N ASP A 324 -8.48 -3.96 14.85
CA ASP A 324 -7.70 -3.96 13.60
C ASP A 324 -6.18 -3.86 13.80
N ALA A 325 -5.63 -2.67 14.07
CA ALA A 325 -4.21 -2.42 14.36
C ALA A 325 -3.74 -2.99 15.72
N GLU A 326 -4.63 -3.11 16.70
CA GLU A 326 -4.33 -3.67 18.04
C GLU A 326 -4.59 -5.19 18.11
N SER A 327 -5.09 -5.79 17.03
CA SER A 327 -5.30 -7.24 16.96
C SER A 327 -3.97 -7.97 16.96
N ARG A 328 -3.84 -8.98 17.83
CA ARG A 328 -2.61 -9.71 18.03
C ARG A 328 -2.90 -11.17 18.36
N ALA A 329 -2.22 -12.09 17.67
CA ALA A 329 -2.37 -13.52 17.91
C ALA A 329 -1.02 -14.25 17.79
N ALA A 330 -0.96 -15.44 18.35
CA ALA A 330 0.15 -16.36 18.16
C ALA A 330 -0.26 -17.47 17.19
N TRP A 331 0.64 -17.80 16.25
CA TRP A 331 0.59 -19.04 15.48
C TRP A 331 1.74 -19.95 15.87
N THR A 332 1.46 -21.23 16.13
CA THR A 332 2.50 -22.18 16.51
C THR A 332 2.11 -23.63 16.25
N ARG A 333 3.14 -24.47 16.09
CA ARG A 333 3.07 -25.93 16.12
C ARG A 333 3.73 -26.53 17.37
N HIS A 334 4.16 -25.69 18.32
CA HIS A 334 4.85 -26.13 19.53
C HIS A 334 3.89 -26.95 20.40
N PRO A 335 4.15 -28.25 20.64
CA PRO A 335 3.22 -29.12 21.38
C PRO A 335 2.86 -28.56 22.76
N GLY A 336 3.83 -27.96 23.46
CA GLY A 336 3.63 -27.30 24.75
C GLY A 336 2.68 -26.09 24.75
N LEU A 337 2.28 -25.58 23.58
CA LEU A 337 1.24 -24.53 23.43
C LEU A 337 0.01 -25.06 22.69
N VAL A 338 0.21 -25.87 21.65
CA VAL A 338 -0.90 -26.50 20.91
C VAL A 338 -1.80 -27.30 21.84
N VAL A 339 -1.22 -28.14 22.72
CA VAL A 339 -2.00 -28.96 23.66
C VAL A 339 -2.86 -28.08 24.58
N PRO A 340 -2.32 -27.17 25.41
CA PRO A 340 -3.16 -26.40 26.33
C PRO A 340 -4.16 -25.48 25.62
N ILE A 341 -3.82 -24.89 24.47
CA ILE A 341 -4.75 -24.05 23.70
C ILE A 341 -5.87 -24.90 23.10
N THR A 342 -5.59 -26.11 22.66
CA THR A 342 -6.63 -27.02 22.16
C THR A 342 -7.51 -27.52 23.30
N GLU A 343 -6.94 -27.80 24.48
CA GLU A 343 -7.70 -28.17 25.67
C GLU A 343 -8.60 -27.04 26.17
N LEU A 344 -8.24 -25.76 25.97
CA LEU A 344 -9.15 -24.62 26.23
C LEU A 344 -10.50 -24.83 25.52
N VAL A 345 -10.46 -25.10 24.22
CA VAL A 345 -11.66 -25.32 23.41
C VAL A 345 -12.41 -26.57 23.86
N ARG A 346 -11.69 -27.66 24.19
CA ARG A 346 -12.35 -28.89 24.70
C ARG A 346 -13.06 -28.66 26.02
N HIS A 347 -12.43 -27.95 26.95
CA HIS A 347 -13.04 -27.64 28.24
C HIS A 347 -14.29 -26.77 28.08
N ASP A 348 -14.27 -25.84 27.13
CA ASP A 348 -15.45 -25.05 26.79
C ASP A 348 -16.56 -25.94 26.21
N LEU A 349 -16.24 -26.90 25.35
CA LEU A 349 -17.22 -27.89 24.89
C LEU A 349 -17.78 -28.72 26.05
N TYR A 350 -16.96 -29.21 26.98
CA TYR A 350 -17.45 -29.96 28.15
C TYR A 350 -18.41 -29.12 28.99
N LYS A 351 -18.05 -27.86 29.25
CA LYS A 351 -18.86 -26.90 29.97
C LYS A 351 -20.20 -26.68 29.27
N LEU A 352 -20.21 -26.49 27.96
CA LEU A 352 -21.42 -26.25 27.17
C LEU A 352 -22.33 -27.49 27.13
N GLU A 353 -21.76 -28.68 26.97
CA GLU A 353 -22.51 -29.95 27.03
C GLU A 353 -23.16 -30.15 28.41
N MET A 354 -22.41 -29.89 29.50
CA MET A 354 -22.93 -29.96 30.86
C MET A 354 -24.06 -28.95 31.10
N LEU A 355 -23.91 -27.71 30.63
CA LEU A 355 -24.94 -26.67 30.74
C LEU A 355 -26.20 -27.03 29.93
N ASN A 356 -26.03 -27.60 28.74
CA ASN A 356 -27.17 -28.03 27.92
C ASN A 356 -27.92 -29.21 28.56
N ALA A 357 -27.21 -30.14 29.20
CA ALA A 357 -27.81 -31.32 29.81
C ALA A 357 -28.39 -31.08 31.22
N HIS A 358 -27.77 -30.19 32.00
CA HIS A 358 -28.03 -30.03 33.45
C HIS A 358 -28.05 -28.56 33.90
N GLY A 359 -28.47 -27.65 33.02
CA GLY A 359 -28.43 -26.21 33.26
C GLY A 359 -29.21 -25.76 34.50
N ASP A 360 -30.36 -26.35 34.78
CA ASP A 360 -31.18 -26.07 35.96
C ASP A 360 -30.42 -26.32 37.28
N ILE A 361 -29.79 -27.49 37.40
CA ILE A 361 -29.01 -27.89 38.59
C ILE A 361 -27.78 -26.99 38.74
N LEU A 362 -27.09 -26.72 37.62
CA LEU A 362 -25.87 -25.91 37.61
C LEU A 362 -26.16 -24.45 37.93
N GLU A 363 -27.24 -23.88 37.41
CA GLU A 363 -27.63 -22.49 37.66
C GLU A 363 -28.23 -22.29 39.05
N GLU A 364 -28.91 -23.29 39.63
CA GLU A 364 -29.33 -23.25 41.04
C GLU A 364 -28.11 -23.14 41.97
N THR A 365 -27.03 -23.86 41.65
CA THR A 365 -25.83 -23.90 42.50
C THR A 365 -24.89 -22.72 42.26
N PHE A 366 -24.69 -22.32 41.00
CA PHE A 366 -23.64 -21.36 40.60
C PHE A 366 -24.18 -20.05 40.03
N GLY A 367 -25.49 -19.84 40.10
CA GLY A 367 -26.20 -18.71 39.53
C GLY A 367 -26.38 -18.82 38.00
N PRO A 368 -27.26 -17.98 37.42
CA PRO A 368 -27.51 -17.95 35.97
C PRO A 368 -26.21 -17.84 35.17
N ALA A 369 -26.07 -18.63 34.10
CA ALA A 369 -24.87 -18.66 33.24
C ALA A 369 -23.53 -18.82 34.01
N LEU A 370 -23.57 -19.47 35.19
CA LEU A 370 -22.44 -19.67 36.10
C LEU A 370 -21.86 -18.36 36.67
N ALA A 371 -22.68 -17.30 36.81
CA ALA A 371 -22.24 -15.97 37.24
C ALA A 371 -21.41 -15.97 38.54
N THR A 372 -21.75 -16.82 39.52
CA THR A 372 -21.00 -16.92 40.79
C THR A 372 -19.58 -17.45 40.56
N LEU A 373 -19.40 -18.45 39.69
CA LEU A 373 -18.07 -18.96 39.33
C LEU A 373 -17.28 -17.94 38.53
N ARG A 374 -17.91 -17.28 37.56
CA ARG A 374 -17.28 -16.21 36.77
C ARG A 374 -16.79 -15.06 37.65
N ALA A 375 -17.59 -14.65 38.64
CA ALA A 375 -17.19 -13.63 39.60
C ALA A 375 -16.03 -14.08 40.49
N LYS A 376 -16.07 -15.33 40.98
CA LYS A 376 -15.03 -15.90 41.86
C LYS A 376 -13.66 -15.99 41.17
N TYR A 377 -13.63 -16.33 39.88
CA TYR A 377 -12.40 -16.52 39.10
C TYR A 377 -12.17 -15.40 38.07
N ARG A 378 -12.82 -14.24 38.26
CA ARG A 378 -12.65 -13.10 37.37
C ARG A 378 -11.17 -12.73 37.30
N PRO A 379 -10.59 -12.49 36.11
CA PRO A 379 -9.22 -12.02 36.01
C PRO A 379 -8.98 -10.81 36.91
N LEU A 380 -7.84 -10.78 37.59
CA LEU A 380 -7.34 -9.55 38.17
C LEU A 380 -7.14 -8.58 37.00
N SER A 381 -7.75 -7.40 37.06
CA SER A 381 -7.80 -6.39 36.00
C SER A 381 -6.50 -6.32 35.18
N TRP A 382 -6.62 -6.49 33.85
CA TRP A 382 -5.52 -6.47 32.89
C TRP A 382 -4.95 -5.06 32.72
#